data_AF-A0A2H9LYD2-F1
#
_entry.id   AF-A0A2H9LYD2-F1
#
_cell.length_a   1.000
_cell.length_b   1.000
_cell.length_c   1.000
_cell.angle_alpha   90.00
_cell.angle_beta   90.00
_cell.angle_gamma   90.00
#
_symmetry.space_group_name_H-M   'P 1'
#
loop_
_entity.id
_entity.type
_entity.pdbx_description
1 polymer ?
#
loop_
_entity_poly.entity_id
_entity_poly.type
_entity_poly.pdbx_seq_one_letter_code
_entity_poly.pdbx_strand_id
1 'polypeptide(L)'
;HWWKDDAAELHRNALRLETERAQMVNGFPRDGTVLFRLINDTSQMSMKLSPDEALRIGTELLTLGKELINQKRNLWNRYEDE
;
A
#
# COMPACT_ATOMS: atom_id res chain seq x y z
N HIS A 1 0.33 8.19 -6.65
CA HIS A 1 0.68 7.82 -8.04
C HIS A 1 -0.45 8.25 -8.94
N TRP A 2 -0.15 8.91 -10.05
CA TRP A 2 -1.15 9.33 -11.04
C TRP A 2 -1.08 8.39 -12.22
N TRP A 3 -2.22 7.93 -12.73
CA TRP A 3 -2.30 7.07 -13.91
C TRP A 3 -3.51 7.46 -14.76
N LYS A 4 -3.54 7.04 -16.02
CA LYS A 4 -4.68 7.25 -16.92
C LYS A 4 -5.27 5.92 -17.32
N ASP A 5 -6.59 5.83 -17.37
CA ASP A 5 -7.30 4.64 -17.85
C ASP A 5 -7.42 4.62 -19.39
N ASP A 6 -8.09 3.59 -19.92
CA ASP A 6 -8.32 3.41 -21.37
C ASP A 6 -9.24 4.50 -21.96
N ALA A 7 -9.98 5.22 -21.11
CA ALA A 7 -10.80 6.38 -21.48
C ALA A 7 -10.03 7.72 -21.37
N ALA A 8 -8.74 7.68 -21.04
CA ALA A 8 -7.85 8.83 -20.81
C ALA A 8 -8.23 9.71 -19.61
N GLU A 9 -9.04 9.20 -18.67
CA GLU A 9 -9.36 9.87 -17.40
C GLU A 9 -8.16 9.80 -16.45
N LEU A 10 -7.92 10.88 -15.71
CA LEU A 10 -6.76 11.00 -14.83
C LEU A 10 -7.12 10.55 -13.42
N HIS A 11 -6.52 9.45 -12.99
CA HIS A 11 -6.74 8.84 -11.69
C HIS A 11 -5.60 9.12 -10.71
N ARG A 12 -5.94 9.31 -9.43
CA ARG A 12 -5.01 9.47 -8.33
C ARG A 12 -5.12 8.32 -7.34
N ASN A 13 -4.10 7.48 -7.33
CA ASN A 13 -3.87 6.55 -6.25
C ASN A 13 -3.14 7.28 -5.12
N ALA A 14 -3.79 7.45 -3.97
CA ALA A 14 -3.11 7.89 -2.75
C ALA A 14 -3.12 6.76 -1.72
N LEU A 15 -1.93 6.34 -1.31
CA LEU A 15 -1.74 5.50 -0.15
C LEU A 15 -1.69 6.39 1.09
N ARG A 16 -2.62 6.19 2.02
CA ARG A 16 -2.61 6.87 3.32
C ARG A 16 -2.55 5.84 4.43
N LEU A 17 -1.56 5.99 5.29
CA LEU A 17 -1.39 5.23 6.52
C LEU A 17 -1.85 6.12 7.68
N GLU A 18 -2.84 5.69 8.43
CA GLU A 18 -3.29 6.35 9.66
C GLU A 18 -3.08 5.38 10.82
N THR A 19 -2.78 5.90 12.00
CA THR A 19 -2.55 5.08 13.19
C THR A 19 -3.40 5.59 14.34
N GLU A 20 -4.10 4.69 15.00
CA GLU A 20 -4.74 4.95 16.29
C GLU A 20 -3.89 4.28 17.37
N ARG A 21 -3.56 5.04 18.42
CA ARG A 21 -2.80 4.49 19.55
C ARG A 21 -3.69 3.56 20.37
N ALA A 22 -3.07 2.58 21.03
CA ALA A 22 -3.75 1.75 22.03
C ALA A 22 -4.34 2.63 23.15
N GLN A 23 -5.55 2.29 23.60
CA GLN A 23 -6.30 3.10 24.57
C GLN A 23 -7.06 2.23 25.58
N MET A 24 -7.33 2.80 26.76
CA MET A 24 -8.21 2.19 27.76
C MET A 24 -9.67 2.51 27.42
N VAL A 25 -10.48 1.49 27.15
CA VAL A 25 -11.91 1.65 26.86
C VAL A 25 -12.70 0.81 27.87
N ASN A 26 -13.50 1.47 28.70
CA ASN A 26 -14.29 0.84 29.77
C ASN A 26 -13.46 -0.05 30.73
N GLY A 27 -12.23 0.38 31.05
CA GLY A 27 -11.33 -0.35 31.93
C GLY A 27 -10.57 -1.51 31.28
N PHE A 28 -10.78 -1.78 29.99
CA PHE A 28 -10.05 -2.80 29.24
C PHE A 28 -9.07 -2.15 28.26
N PRO A 29 -7.83 -2.66 28.17
CA PRO A 29 -6.90 -2.21 27.14
C PRO A 29 -7.42 -2.65 25.77
N ARG A 30 -7.50 -1.71 24.84
CA ARG A 30 -7.77 -1.95 23.42
C ARG A 30 -6.50 -1.71 22.63
N ASP A 31 -6.21 -2.62 21.72
CA ASP A 31 -5.05 -2.52 20.83
C ASP A 31 -5.14 -1.27 19.96
N GLY A 32 -3.97 -0.75 19.58
CA GLY A 32 -3.89 0.27 18.55
C GLY A 32 -4.23 -0.30 17.18
N THR A 33 -4.67 0.55 16.27
CA THR A 33 -5.04 0.13 14.91
C THR A 33 -4.18 0.85 13.89
N VAL A 34 -3.89 0.16 12.78
CA VAL A 34 -3.30 0.78 11.59
C VAL A 34 -4.34 0.74 10.50
N LEU A 35 -4.72 1.92 10.00
CA LEU A 35 -5.64 2.03 8.88
C LEU A 35 -4.83 2.20 7.59
N PHE A 36 -5.08 1.30 6.64
CA PHE A 36 -4.56 1.38 5.29
C PHE A 36 -5.67 1.88 4.38
N ARG A 37 -5.50 3.08 3.81
CA ARG A 37 -6.43 3.65 2.86
C ARG A 37 -5.79 3.70 1.49
N LEU A 38 -6.37 2.95 0.55
CA LEU A 38 -6.10 3.10 -0.87
C LEU A 38 -7.20 4.00 -1.43
N ILE A 39 -6.89 5.28 -1.57
CA ILE A 39 -7.80 6.21 -2.23
C ILE A 39 -7.58 6.01 -3.73
N ASN A 40 -8.53 5.34 -4.37
CA ASN A 40 -8.74 5.39 -5.80
C ASN A 40 -10.00 6.26 -6.01
N ASP A 41 -9.95 7.21 -6.93
CA ASP A 41 -11.09 8.07 -7.30
C ASP A 41 -12.27 7.27 -7.85
N THR A 42 -12.04 6.06 -8.36
CA THR A 42 -13.10 5.13 -8.78
C THR A 42 -13.62 4.23 -7.66
N SER A 43 -12.87 4.07 -6.55
CA SER A 43 -13.29 3.27 -5.40
C SER A 43 -12.60 3.71 -4.11
N GLN A 44 -13.36 4.31 -3.18
CA GLN A 44 -12.87 4.59 -1.83
C GLN A 44 -12.97 3.34 -0.96
N MET A 45 -12.01 2.41 -1.10
CA MET A 45 -11.92 1.25 -0.23
C MET A 45 -10.91 1.49 0.90
N SER A 46 -11.32 1.17 2.13
CA SER A 46 -10.44 1.21 3.30
C SER A 46 -10.47 -0.14 4.00
N MET A 47 -9.32 -0.56 4.51
CA MET A 47 -9.17 -1.80 5.25
C MET A 47 -8.58 -1.49 6.63
N LYS A 48 -9.23 -2.01 7.67
CA LYS A 48 -8.72 -1.96 9.05
C LYS A 48 -7.89 -3.22 9.27
N LEU A 49 -6.68 -3.04 9.78
CA LEU A 49 -5.76 -4.13 10.08
C LEU A 49 -5.36 -4.06 11.55
N SER A 50 -5.20 -5.23 12.16
CA SER A 50 -4.42 -5.33 13.39
C SER A 50 -2.93 -5.02 13.10
N PRO A 51 -2.13 -4.66 14.13
CA PRO A 51 -0.71 -4.39 13.95
C PRO A 51 0.07 -5.55 13.30
N ASP A 52 -0.26 -6.81 13.63
CA ASP A 52 0.39 -8.01 13.07
C ASP A 52 0.09 -8.16 11.57
N GLU A 53 -1.18 -8.05 11.19
CA GLU A 53 -1.60 -8.12 9.78
C GLU A 53 -0.97 -6.99 8.95
N ALA A 54 -0.89 -5.78 9.52
CA ALA A 54 -0.23 -4.65 8.89
C ALA A 54 1.27 -4.90 8.67
N LEU A 55 1.97 -5.48 9.64
CA LEU A 55 3.39 -5.84 9.52
C LEU A 55 3.60 -6.90 8.44
N ARG A 56 2.74 -7.92 8.41
CA ARG A 56 2.82 -9.00 7.42
C ARG A 56 2.60 -8.48 6.00
N ILE A 57 1.52 -7.74 5.78
CA ILE A 57 1.21 -7.12 4.48
C ILE A 57 2.33 -6.17 4.06
N GLY A 58 2.84 -5.35 4.99
CA GLY A 58 3.96 -4.45 4.71
C GLY A 58 5.22 -5.19 4.22
N THR A 59 5.51 -6.36 4.79
CA THR A 59 6.66 -7.19 4.41
C THR A 59 6.48 -7.82 3.03
N GLU A 60 5.28 -8.32 2.73
CA GLU A 60 4.94 -8.89 1.42
C GLU A 60 5.01 -7.80 0.33
N LEU A 61 4.44 -6.61 0.59
CA LEU A 61 4.52 -5.46 -0.31
C LEU A 61 5.96 -5.02 -0.59
N LEU A 62 6.80 -4.96 0.45
CA LEU A 62 8.22 -4.63 0.30
C LEU A 62 8.94 -5.64 -0.61
N THR A 63 8.64 -6.93 -0.44
CA THR A 63 9.25 -8.01 -1.21
C THR A 63 8.89 -7.89 -2.69
N LEU A 64 7.60 -7.77 -2.99
CA LEU A 64 7.10 -7.58 -4.36
C LEU A 64 7.66 -6.32 -5.01
N GLY A 65 7.71 -5.20 -4.28
CA GLY A 65 8.27 -3.95 -4.78
C GLY A 65 9.75 -4.07 -5.16
N LYS A 66 10.56 -4.75 -4.35
CA LYS A 66 11.97 -5.03 -4.67
C LYS A 66 12.10 -5.91 -5.90
N GLU A 67 11.28 -6.95 -6.01
CA GLU A 67 11.28 -7.86 -7.16
C GLU A 67 11.01 -7.10 -8.46
N LEU A 68 9.96 -6.29 -8.51
CA LEU A 68 9.59 -5.51 -9.70
C LEU A 68 10.66 -4.49 -10.10
N ILE A 69 11.32 -3.84 -9.13
CA ILE A 69 12.45 -2.93 -9.41
C ILE A 69 13.59 -3.70 -10.07
N ASN A 70 13.92 -4.88 -9.56
CA ASN A 70 14.98 -5.71 -10.12
C ASN A 70 14.61 -6.24 -11.50
N GLN A 71 13.36 -6.66 -11.72
CA GLN A 71 12.85 -7.05 -13.04
C GLN A 71 13.02 -5.90 -14.04
N LYS A 72 12.63 -4.67 -13.67
CA LYS A 72 12.83 -3.49 -14.52
C LYS A 72 14.31 -3.25 -14.85
N ARG A 73 15.20 -3.34 -13.86
CA ARG A 73 16.66 -3.19 -14.08
C ARG A 73 17.19 -4.24 -15.05
N ASN A 74 16.77 -5.50 -14.88
CA ASN A 74 17.17 -6.59 -15.77
C ASN A 74 16.68 -6.37 -17.21
N LEU A 75 15.49 -5.81 -17.40
CA LEU A 75 14.97 -5.45 -18.72
C LEU A 75 15.82 -4.34 -19.37
N TRP A 76 16.21 -3.32 -18.60
CA TRP A 76 17.10 -2.26 -19.10
C TRP A 76 18.47 -2.79 -19.52
N ASN A 77 19.09 -3.63 -18.68
CA ASN A 77 20.41 -4.20 -19.00
C ASN A 77 20.34 -5.04 -20.29
N ARG A 78 19.30 -5.87 -20.46
CA ARG A 78 19.12 -6.66 -21.68
C ARG A 78 18.89 -5.82 -22.93
N TYR A 79 18.26 -4.65 -22.80
CA TYR A 79 18.03 -3.74 -23.91
C TYR A 79 19.30 -2.96 -24.30
N GLU A 80 20.20 -2.66 -23.36
CA GLU A 80 21.50 -2.03 -23.65
C GLU A 80 22.52 -3.00 -24.28
N ASP A 81 22.33 -4.32 -24.09
CA ASP A 81 23.17 -5.37 -24.66
C ASP A 81 22.79 -5.75 -26.13
N GLU A 82 21.68 -5.22 -26.66
CA GLU A 82 21.24 -5.35 -28.08
C GLU A 82 21.65 -4.13 -28.92
#